data_AF-A0A967IAC1-F1
#
_entry.id   AF-A0A967IAC1-F1
#
_cell.length_a   1.000
_cell.length_b   1.000
_cell.length_c   1.000
_cell.angle_alpha   90.00
_cell.angle_beta   90.00
_cell.angle_gamma   90.00
#
_symmetry.space_group_name_H-M   'P 1'
#
loop_
_entity.id
_entity.type
_entity.pdbx_description
1 polymer ?
#
loop_
_entity_poly.entity_id
_entity_poly.type
_entity_poly.pdbx_seq_one_letter_code
_entity_poly.pdbx_strand_id
1 'polypeptide(L)' 'LFPWFLVILLVAGCTSTTLTASWKNPEYNAYLENIYIVGVSRDNITRRLFEDSFKMELAKMGVNGIVSYKDF' A
#
# COMPACT_ATOMS: atom_id res chain seq x y z
N LEU A 1 -3.14 -27.33 28.12
CA LEU A 1 -1.83 -27.16 27.44
C LEU A 1 -1.94 -27.28 25.91
N PHE A 2 -2.64 -28.28 25.38
CA PHE A 2 -2.87 -28.46 23.93
C PHE A 2 -3.51 -27.26 23.17
N PRO A 3 -4.52 -26.53 23.70
CA PRO A 3 -5.17 -25.43 22.94
C PRO A 3 -4.32 -24.15 22.89
N TRP A 4 -3.45 -23.93 23.86
CA TRP A 4 -2.58 -22.74 23.91
C TRP A 4 -1.50 -22.76 22.84
N PHE A 5 -1.04 -23.95 22.47
CA PHE A 5 -0.03 -24.12 21.42
C PHE A 5 -0.58 -23.71 20.05
N LEU A 6 -1.86 -23.99 19.78
CA LEU A 6 -2.55 -23.56 18.57
C LEU A 6 -2.65 -22.03 18.48
N VAL A 7 -2.97 -21.37 19.59
CA VAL A 7 -3.05 -19.89 19.65
C VAL A 7 -1.68 -19.25 19.40
N ILE A 8 -0.61 -19.80 19.96
CA ILE A 8 0.76 -19.31 19.73
C ILE A 8 1.17 -19.46 18.26
N LEU A 9 0.84 -20.60 17.64
CA LEU A 9 1.09 -20.84 16.21
C LEU A 9 0.33 -19.85 15.31
N LEU A 10 -0.91 -19.51 15.66
CA LEU A 10 -1.74 -18.57 14.90
C LEU A 10 -1.19 -17.13 14.95
N VAL A 11 -0.65 -16.69 16.09
CA VAL A 11 -0.12 -15.32 16.25
C VAL A 11 1.29 -15.17 15.65
N ALA A 12 2.07 -16.26 15.57
CA ALA A 12 3.42 -16.24 14.99
C ALA A 12 3.46 -15.95 13.47
N GLY A 13 2.32 -16.06 12.76
CA GLY A 13 2.22 -15.75 11.34
C GLY A 13 2.08 -14.27 11.00
N CYS A 14 1.94 -13.39 12.00
CA CYS A 14 1.85 -11.95 11.78
C CYS A 14 3.23 -11.38 11.42
N THR A 15 3.58 -11.41 10.14
CA THR A 15 4.78 -10.74 9.62
C THR A 15 4.49 -9.26 9.38
N SER A 16 5.30 -8.39 9.96
CA SER A 16 5.18 -6.95 9.77
C SER A 16 5.92 -6.52 8.51
N THR A 17 5.33 -5.62 7.73
CA THR A 17 5.99 -4.96 6.61
C THR A 17 6.74 -3.72 7.09
N THR A 18 7.99 -3.56 6.68
CA THR A 18 8.77 -2.35 6.97
C THR A 18 8.96 -1.51 5.72
N LEU A 19 8.69 -0.20 5.82
CA LEU A 19 9.00 0.74 4.75
C LEU A 19 10.49 1.09 4.82
N THR A 20 11.26 0.59 3.86
CA THR A 20 12.72 0.75 3.86
C THR A 20 13.18 2.13 3.41
N ALA A 21 12.40 2.79 2.55
CA ALA A 21 12.68 4.13 2.07
C ALA A 21 11.40 4.86 1.66
N SER A 22 11.38 6.17 1.88
CA SER A 22 10.40 7.09 1.29
C SER A 22 11.08 8.43 1.04
N TRP A 23 10.66 9.13 -0.01
CA TRP A 23 11.20 10.42 -0.36
C TRP A 23 10.06 11.36 -0.79
N LYS A 24 10.16 12.62 -0.38
CA LYS A 24 9.37 13.73 -0.88
C LYS A 24 10.24 14.97 -0.99
N ASN A 25 9.82 15.94 -1.79
CA ASN A 25 10.42 17.27 -1.72
C ASN A 25 10.16 17.88 -0.31
N PRO A 26 11.19 18.25 0.46
CA PRO A 26 11.02 18.82 1.80
C PRO A 26 10.35 20.19 1.81
N GLU A 27 10.43 20.93 0.71
CA GLU A 27 9.79 22.24 0.55
C GLU A 27 8.29 22.11 0.25
N TYR A 28 7.85 20.93 -0.20
CA TYR A 28 6.45 20.68 -0.52
C TYR A 28 5.66 20.33 0.75
N ASN A 29 4.76 21.25 1.12
CA ASN A 29 3.95 21.18 2.35
C ASN A 29 2.46 21.43 2.11
N ALA A 30 2.01 21.52 0.86
CA ALA A 30 0.61 21.68 0.51
C ALA A 30 -0.14 20.34 0.55
N TYR A 31 -1.47 20.41 0.74
CA TYR A 31 -2.35 19.25 0.59
C TYR A 31 -2.32 18.75 -0.86
N LEU A 32 -2.35 17.43 -1.04
CA LEU A 32 -2.39 16.78 -2.35
C LEU A 32 -3.81 16.36 -2.67
N GLU A 33 -4.46 17.07 -3.60
CA GLU A 33 -5.80 16.69 -4.06
C GLU A 33 -5.79 15.52 -5.03
N ASN A 34 -4.74 15.43 -5.87
CA ASN A 34 -4.60 14.41 -6.90
C ASN A 34 -3.22 13.75 -6.78
N ILE A 35 -3.19 12.42 -6.76
CA ILE A 35 -1.95 11.63 -6.70
C ILE A 35 -1.95 10.62 -7.83
N TYR A 36 -0.91 10.67 -8.66
CA TYR A 36 -0.63 9.66 -9.68
C TYR A 36 0.19 8.52 -9.07
N ILE A 37 -0.30 7.29 -9.22
CA ILE A 37 0.21 6.10 -8.54
C ILE A 37 0.87 5.19 -9.58
N VAL A 38 2.17 4.91 -9.38
CA VAL A 38 2.94 4.00 -10.22
C VAL A 38 3.43 2.83 -9.37
N GLY A 39 2.91 1.64 -9.63
CA GLY A 39 3.38 0.40 -9.04
C GLY A 39 4.48 -0.24 -9.88
N VAL A 40 5.56 -0.69 -9.23
CA VAL A 40 6.64 -1.43 -9.88
C VAL A 40 6.61 -2.88 -9.40
N SER A 41 6.19 -3.78 -10.28
CA SER A 41 6.20 -5.23 -10.02
C SER A 41 6.42 -5.98 -11.33
N ARG A 42 7.07 -7.16 -11.24
CA ARG A 42 7.17 -8.10 -12.37
C ARG A 42 5.83 -8.78 -12.66
N ASP A 43 4.97 -8.89 -11.66
CA ASP A 43 3.65 -9.47 -11.78
C ASP A 43 2.58 -8.37 -11.94
N ASN A 44 1.86 -8.41 -13.06
CA ASN A 44 0.90 -7.37 -13.42
C ASN A 44 -0.32 -7.36 -12.49
N ILE A 45 -0.73 -8.52 -11.97
CA ILE A 45 -1.84 -8.60 -11.02
C ILE A 45 -1.46 -7.92 -9.70
N THR A 46 -0.27 -8.21 -9.18
CA THR A 46 0.29 -7.59 -7.98
C THR A 46 0.40 -6.07 -8.14
N ARG A 47 0.88 -5.59 -9.30
CA ARG A 47 0.91 -4.15 -9.60
C ARG A 47 -0.48 -3.53 -9.50
N ARG A 48 -1.47 -4.12 -10.19
CA ARG A 48 -2.84 -3.58 -10.23
C ARG A 48 -3.49 -3.58 -8.85
N LEU A 49 -3.36 -4.68 -8.11
CA LEU A 49 -3.87 -4.78 -6.74
C LEU A 49 -3.25 -3.72 -5.81
N PHE A 50 -1.94 -3.49 -5.92
CA PHE A 50 -1.26 -2.43 -5.18
C PHE A 50 -1.83 -1.05 -5.54
N GLU A 51 -1.89 -0.72 -6.83
CA GLU A 51 -2.36 0.60 -7.28
C GLU A 51 -3.83 0.85 -6.91
N ASP A 52 -4.70 -0.16 -7.06
CA ASP A 52 -6.12 -0.06 -6.68
C ASP A 52 -6.33 0.08 -5.17
N SER A 53 -5.62 -0.74 -4.39
CA SER A 53 -5.69 -0.67 -2.91
C SER A 53 -5.20 0.69 -2.42
N PHE A 54 -4.11 1.20 -3.00
CA PHE A 54 -3.56 2.48 -2.60
C PHE A 54 -4.48 3.65 -2.97
N LYS A 55 -5.09 3.62 -4.16
CA LYS A 55 -6.14 4.55 -4.55
C LYS A 55 -7.31 4.54 -3.56
N MET A 56 -7.76 3.37 -3.13
CA MET A 56 -8.86 3.24 -2.17
C MET A 56 -8.49 3.87 -0.82
N GLU A 57 -7.27 3.65 -0.31
CA GLU A 57 -6.82 4.27 0.93
C GLU A 57 -6.72 5.80 0.82
N LEU A 58 -6.22 6.31 -0.32
CA LEU A 58 -6.20 7.76 -0.58
C LEU A 58 -7.60 8.38 -0.60
N ALA A 59 -8.58 7.69 -1.20
CA ALA A 59 -9.95 8.17 -1.25
C ALA A 59 -10.60 8.33 0.13
N LYS A 60 -10.24 7.49 1.11
CA LYS A 60 -10.70 7.64 2.51
C LYS A 60 -10.22 8.95 3.15
N MET A 61 -9.15 9.55 2.61
CA MET A 61 -8.59 10.83 3.04
C MET A 61 -9.01 12.02 2.16
N GLY A 62 -9.97 11.81 1.24
CA GLY A 62 -10.44 12.83 0.30
C GLY A 62 -9.50 13.08 -0.89
N VAL A 63 -8.48 12.24 -1.08
CA VAL A 63 -7.49 12.40 -2.15
C VAL A 63 -7.89 11.54 -3.36
N ASN A 64 -7.86 12.14 -4.55
CA ASN A 64 -8.12 11.43 -5.80
C ASN A 64 -6.86 10.68 -6.28
N GLY A 65 -6.90 9.35 -6.22
CA GLY A 65 -5.86 8.48 -6.79
C GLY A 65 -6.09 8.15 -8.26
N ILE A 66 -5.06 8.35 -9.08
CA ILE A 66 -5.00 8.01 -10.51
C ILE A 66 -4.01 6.86 -10.68
N VAL A 67 -4.45 5.73 -11.25
CA VAL A 67 -3.64 4.50 -11.37
C VAL A 67 -3.00 4.41 -12.75
N SER A 68 -1.70 4.11 -12.79
CA SER A 68 -0.90 4.11 -14.02
C SER A 68 -1.24 2.95 -14.96
N TYR A 69 -1.73 1.82 -14.47
CA TYR A 69 -2.00 0.64 -15.31
C TYR A 69 -3.14 0.84 -16.32
N LYS A 70 -3.87 1.97 -16.25
CA LYS A 70 -4.92 2.32 -17.21
C LYS A 70 -4.40 3.10 -18.42
N ASP A 71 -3.16 3.58 -18.34
CA ASP A 71 -2.55 4.43 -19.36
C ASP A 71 -1.60 3.65 -20.30
N PHE A 72 -1.39 2.35 -20.07
CA PHE A 72 -0.56 1.43 -20.86
C PHE A 72 -1.26 0.09 -21.09
#